data_AF-A0A8U0U4Y1-F1
#
_entry.id   AF-A0A8U0U4Y1-F1
#
_cell.length_a   1.000
_cell.length_b   1.000
_cell.length_c   1.000
_cell.angle_alpha   90.00
_cell.angle_beta   90.00
_cell.angle_gamma   90.00
#
_symmetry.space_group_name_H-M   'P 1'
#
loop_
_entity.id
_entity.type
_entity.pdbx_description
1 polymer ?
#
loop_
_entity_poly.entity_id
_entity_poly.type
_entity_poly.pdbx_seq_one_letter_code
_entity_poly.pdbx_strand_id
1 'polypeptide(L)'
;MNFVQDLCEDLYEMFMADKGFDKTMFEKQMSVMRGQILNLSQALKDNKTPIQLVQMPRVVVERRRTGGQGRVVTLGTAFTQTFHCKRPFFSSW
;
A
#
# COMPACT_ATOMS: atom_id res chain seq x y z
N MET A 1 13.17 -2.74 12.30
CA MET A 1 12.29 -3.85 11.90
C MET A 1 10.93 -3.28 11.57
N ASN A 2 10.53 -3.33 10.31
CA ASN A 2 9.23 -2.84 9.85
C ASN A 2 8.54 -4.01 9.15
N PHE A 3 7.60 -4.66 9.84
CA PHE A 3 6.91 -5.87 9.34
C PHE A 3 6.38 -5.72 7.91
N VAL A 4 5.88 -4.55 7.54
CA VAL A 4 5.34 -4.30 6.19
C VAL A 4 6.45 -4.28 5.15
N GLN A 5 7.63 -3.79 5.51
CA GLN A 5 8.80 -3.80 4.63
C GLN A 5 9.27 -5.24 4.39
N ASP A 6 9.41 -6.01 5.47
CA ASP A 6 9.88 -7.40 5.43
C ASP A 6 8.89 -8.25 4.59
N LEU A 7 7.57 -8.08 4.80
CA LEU A 7 6.54 -8.72 3.98
C LEU A 7 6.64 -8.36 2.48
N CYS A 8 6.97 -7.11 2.15
CA CYS A 8 7.15 -6.72 0.75
C CYS A 8 8.39 -7.37 0.14
N GLU A 9 9.44 -7.63 0.92
CA GLU A 9 10.66 -8.29 0.47
C GLU A 9 10.41 -9.79 0.23
N ASP A 10 9.74 -10.47 1.15
CA ASP A 10 9.35 -11.88 0.98
C ASP A 10 8.48 -12.08 -0.28
N LEU A 11 7.51 -11.18 -0.51
CA LEU A 11 6.66 -11.22 -1.71
C LEU A 11 7.43 -10.91 -2.99
N TYR A 12 8.46 -10.06 -2.92
CA TYR A 12 9.32 -9.78 -4.07
C TYR A 12 10.09 -11.03 -4.47
N GLU A 13 10.74 -11.71 -3.52
CA GLU A 13 11.48 -12.95 -3.76
C GLU A 13 10.57 -14.04 -4.36
N MET A 14 9.34 -14.16 -3.85
CA MET A 14 8.38 -15.11 -4.39
C MET A 14 7.91 -14.75 -5.80
N PHE A 15 7.58 -13.48 -6.08
CA PHE A 15 7.01 -13.08 -7.37
C PHE A 15 8.06 -13.02 -8.48
N MET A 16 9.32 -12.69 -8.15
CA MET A 16 10.40 -12.62 -9.14
C MET A 16 10.80 -13.98 -9.74
N ALA A 17 10.32 -15.09 -9.15
CA ALA A 17 10.48 -16.42 -9.70
C ALA A 17 9.69 -16.62 -11.01
N ASP A 18 8.67 -15.80 -11.27
CA ASP A 18 7.91 -15.84 -12.53
C ASP A 18 8.71 -15.22 -13.69
N LYS A 19 8.73 -15.89 -14.85
CA LYS A 19 9.46 -15.42 -16.04
C LYS A 19 8.92 -14.10 -16.60
N GLY A 20 7.63 -13.82 -16.38
CA GLY A 20 6.94 -12.61 -16.80
C GLY A 20 6.92 -11.52 -15.73
N PHE A 21 7.72 -11.64 -14.68
CA PHE A 21 7.75 -10.67 -13.59
C PHE A 21 8.07 -9.25 -14.09
N ASP A 22 7.14 -8.32 -13.85
CA ASP A 22 7.32 -6.89 -14.07
C ASP A 22 7.43 -6.17 -12.71
N LYS A 23 8.63 -5.66 -12.40
CA LYS A 23 8.89 -4.90 -11.18
C LYS A 23 7.98 -3.68 -11.02
N THR A 24 7.59 -3.04 -12.12
CA THR A 24 6.68 -1.88 -12.08
C THR A 24 5.28 -2.32 -11.67
N MET A 25 4.81 -3.46 -12.17
CA MET A 25 3.54 -4.05 -11.76
C MET A 25 3.59 -4.48 -10.30
N PHE A 26 4.68 -5.12 -9.87
CA PHE A 26 4.90 -5.51 -8.48
C PHE A 26 4.80 -4.31 -7.52
N GLU A 27 5.49 -3.21 -7.82
CA GLU A 27 5.42 -2.01 -6.99
C GLU A 27 4.00 -1.41 -6.91
N LYS A 28 3.22 -1.49 -8.00
CA LYS A 28 1.80 -1.11 -7.99
C LYS A 28 0.98 -2.04 -7.11
N GLN A 29 1.23 -3.35 -7.14
CA GLN A 29 0.57 -4.31 -6.25
C GLN A 29 0.89 -4.02 -4.78
N MET A 30 2.16 -3.79 -4.44
CA MET A 30 2.56 -3.46 -3.07
C MET A 30 1.98 -2.12 -2.61
N SER A 31 1.81 -1.17 -3.53
CA SER A 31 1.17 0.11 -3.25
C SER A 31 -0.30 -0.05 -2.83
N VAL A 32 -1.03 -0.95 -3.49
CA VAL A 32 -2.39 -1.31 -3.09
C VAL A 32 -2.39 -2.01 -1.73
N MET A 33 -1.52 -3.01 -1.53
CA MET A 33 -1.45 -3.76 -0.26
C MET A 33 -1.16 -2.85 0.93
N ARG A 34 -0.20 -1.92 0.81
CA ARG A 34 0.09 -0.93 1.86
C ARG A 34 -1.11 -0.04 2.18
N GLY A 35 -1.91 0.33 1.18
CA GLY A 35 -3.16 1.05 1.39
C GLY A 35 -4.22 0.24 2.13
N GLN A 36 -4.32 -1.07 1.85
CA GLN A 36 -5.21 -1.96 2.60
C GLN A 36 -4.77 -2.11 4.05
N ILE A 37 -3.47 -2.30 4.30
CA ILE A 37 -2.89 -2.38 5.65
C ILE A 37 -3.14 -1.08 6.42
N LEU A 38 -3.05 0.08 5.76
CA LEU A 38 -3.35 1.37 6.37
C LEU A 38 -4.81 1.46 6.81
N ASN A 39 -5.76 1.11 5.93
CA ASN A 39 -7.19 1.10 6.27
C ASN A 39 -7.50 0.10 7.39
N LEU A 40 -6.95 -1.11 7.32
CA LEU A 40 -7.11 -2.13 8.36
C LEU A 40 -6.57 -1.65 9.71
N SER A 41 -5.35 -1.10 9.72
CA SER A 41 -4.73 -0.57 10.94
C SER A 41 -5.57 0.52 11.57
N GLN A 42 -6.13 1.42 10.76
CA GLN A 42 -7.00 2.49 11.26
C GLN A 42 -8.35 1.95 11.75
N ALA A 43 -8.95 1.00 11.04
CA ALA A 43 -10.19 0.37 11.45
C ALA A 43 -10.07 -0.35 12.80
N LEU A 44 -8.96 -1.06 13.02
CA LEU A 44 -8.67 -1.72 14.29
C LEU A 44 -8.50 -0.71 15.43
N LYS A 45 -7.76 0.38 15.22
CA LYS A 45 -7.60 1.45 16.22
C LYS A 45 -8.92 2.12 16.60
N ASP A 46 -9.80 2.29 15.62
CA ASP A 46 -11.10 2.96 15.79
C ASP A 46 -12.22 1.98 16.17
N ASN A 47 -11.92 0.69 16.39
CA ASN A 47 -12.90 -0.38 16.63
C ASN A 47 -14.03 -0.42 15.57
N LYS A 48 -13.70 -0.15 14.30
CA LYS A 48 -14.65 -0.23 13.18
C LYS A 48 -15.01 -1.69 12.91
N THR A 49 -16.29 -1.91 12.57
CA THR A 49 -16.77 -3.22 12.12
C THR A 49 -16.23 -3.58 10.74
N PRO A 50 -16.27 -4.87 10.34
CA PRO A 50 -15.87 -5.28 8.99
C PRO A 50 -16.60 -4.52 7.88
N ILE A 51 -17.90 -4.23 8.06
CA ILE A 51 -18.68 -3.47 7.08
C ILE A 51 -18.21 -2.01 6.97
N GLN A 52 -17.84 -1.38 8.09
CA GLN A 52 -17.30 -0.03 8.09
C GLN A 52 -15.91 0.02 7.43
N LEU A 53 -15.06 -0.99 7.65
CA LEU A 53 -13.75 -1.09 6.99
C LEU A 53 -13.88 -1.13 5.47
N VAL A 54 -14.75 -1.98 4.92
CA VAL A 54 -14.89 -2.09 3.45
C VAL A 54 -15.57 -0.87 2.81
N GLN A 55 -16.24 -0.06 3.62
CA GLN A 55 -16.80 1.24 3.21
C GLN A 55 -15.77 2.38 3.27
N MET A 56 -14.61 2.19 3.88
CA MET A 56 -13.55 3.20 3.90
C MET A 56 -13.07 3.51 2.47
N PRO A 57 -12.72 4.78 2.16
CA PRO A 57 -12.16 5.12 0.85
C PRO A 57 -10.94 4.27 0.52
N ARG A 58 -10.82 3.87 -0.75
CA ARG A 58 -9.65 3.11 -1.21
C ARG A 58 -8.41 3.99 -1.11
N VAL A 59 -7.36 3.46 -0.48
CA VAL A 59 -6.05 4.12 -0.39
C VAL A 59 -5.02 3.32 -1.17
N VAL A 60 -4.08 4.01 -1.79
CA VAL A 60 -2.89 3.45 -2.44
C VAL A 60 -1.68 4.19 -1.86
N VAL A 61 -0.62 3.47 -1.48
CA VAL A 61 0.56 4.03 -0.80
C VAL A 61 1.83 3.73 -1.58
N GLU A 62 2.26 4.72 -2.36
CA GLU A 62 3.37 4.61 -3.31
C GLU A 62 4.70 5.00 -2.68
N ARG A 63 5.76 4.25 -2.95
CA ARG A 63 7.13 4.63 -2.56
C ARG A 63 7.65 5.70 -3.51
N ARG A 64 8.20 6.80 -2.98
CA ARG A 64 8.82 7.84 -3.81
C ARG A 64 10.08 7.29 -4.49
N ARG A 65 10.26 7.58 -5.78
CA ARG A 65 11.48 7.21 -6.53
C ARG A 65 12.62 8.13 -6.09
N THR A 66 13.64 7.59 -5.43
CA THR A 66 14.89 8.32 -5.13
C THR A 66 15.71 8.47 -6.41
N GLY A 67 15.46 9.53 -7.16
CA GLY A 67 16.24 9.90 -8.35
C GLY A 67 16.35 11.42 -8.46
N GLY A 68 17.40 11.99 -7.87
CA GLY A 68 17.74 13.41 -7.95
C GLY A 68 18.70 13.81 -6.84
N GLN A 69 19.92 14.25 -7.20
CA GLN A 69 20.97 14.71 -6.30
C GLN A 69 20.46 15.77 -5.30
N GLY A 70 20.63 15.51 -4.01
CA GLY A 70 20.36 16.48 -2.96
C GLY A 70 20.35 15.82 -1.58
N ARG A 71 21.04 16.42 -0.61
CA ARG A 71 21.17 15.92 0.78
C ARG A 71 19.80 15.61 1.37
N VAL A 72 19.50 14.33 1.59
CA VAL A 72 18.26 13.90 2.25
C VAL A 72 18.49 13.86 3.76
N VAL A 73 18.11 14.94 4.43
CA VAL A 73 17.72 14.90 5.84
C VAL A 73 16.24 14.55 5.89
N THR A 74 15.87 13.69 6.85
CA THR A 74 14.51 13.35 7.33
C THR A 74 13.94 11.99 6.87
N LEU A 75 14.01 11.04 7.81
CA LEU A 75 13.42 9.68 7.85
C LEU A 75 11.87 9.64 7.77
N GLY A 76 11.22 10.71 7.29
CA GLY A 76 9.78 10.93 7.48
C GLY A 76 8.88 10.86 6.24
N THR A 77 9.39 10.81 5.00
CA THR A 77 8.54 11.00 3.79
C THR A 77 8.87 10.07 2.61
N ALA A 78 9.14 8.79 2.87
CA ALA A 78 9.42 7.80 1.80
C ALA A 78 8.19 7.40 0.96
N PHE A 79 6.97 7.71 1.42
CA PHE A 79 5.72 7.25 0.81
C PHE A 79 4.74 8.39 0.54
N THR A 80 3.90 8.23 -0.49
CA THR A 80 2.79 9.12 -0.85
C THR A 80 1.48 8.33 -0.76
N GLN A 81 0.47 8.90 -0.12
CA GLN A 81 -0.85 8.29 0.05
C GLN A 81 -1.85 8.95 -0.91
N THR A 82 -2.55 8.14 -1.69
CA THR A 82 -3.57 8.61 -2.64
C THR A 82 -4.90 7.97 -2.29
N PHE A 83 -5.92 8.80 -2.04
CA PHE A 83 -7.27 8.39 -1.71
C PHE A 83 -8.16 8.42 -2.96
N HIS A 84 -8.95 7.36 -3.17
CA HIS A 84 -9.91 7.25 -4.25
C HIS A 84 -11.33 7.13 -3.67
N CYS A 85 -12.11 8.19 -3.81
CA CYS A 85 -13.50 8.24 -3.34
C CYS A 85 -14.48 7.72 -4.41
N LYS A 86 -14.19 6.57 -5.02
CA LYS A 86 -15.16 5.89 -5.89
C LYS A 86 -16.14 5.09 -5.03
N ARG A 87 -17.42 5.05 -5.42
CA ARG A 87 -18.41 4.18 -4.76
C ARG A 87 -17.89 2.73 -4.74
N PRO A 88 -17.93 2.05 -3.58
CA PRO A 88 -17.53 0.64 -3.50
C PRO A 88 -18.31 -0.18 -4.51
N PHE A 89 -17.68 -1.14 -5.18
CA PHE A 89 -18.37 -1.98 -6.17
C PHE A 89 -19.49 -2.82 -5.55
N PHE A 90 -19.49 -3.00 -4.22
CA PHE A 90 -20.56 -3.67 -3.48
C PHE A 90 -21.76 -2.76 -3.12
N SER A 91 -21.78 -1.49 -3.53
CA SER A 91 -22.84 -0.55 -3.13
C SER A 91 -24.18 -0.73 -3.87
N SER A 92 -24.29 -1.72 -4.76
CA SER A 92 -25.47 -2.00 -5.57
C SER A 92 -26.06 -3.41 -5.37
N TRP A 93 -25.72 -4.08 -4.27
CA TRP A 93 -26.35 -5.35 -3.86
C TRP A 93 -27.45 -5.11 -2.83
#